data_AF-A0A5C7LPW8-F1
#
_entry.id   AF-A0A5C7LPW8-F1
#
_cell.length_a   1.000
_cell.length_b   1.000
_cell.length_c   1.000
_cell.angle_alpha   90.00
_cell.angle_beta   90.00
_cell.angle_gamma   90.00
#
_symmetry.space_group_name_H-M   'P 1'
#
loop_
_entity.id
_entity.type
_entity.pdbx_description
1 polymer ?
#
loop_
_entity_poly.entity_id
_entity_poly.type
_entity_poly.pdbx_seq_one_letter_code
_entity_poly.pdbx_strand_id
1 'polypeptide(L)'
;MDYMDRSVGSLALLRSGKTQTQIGRECGVSTVTAHHWVTGERKPGDKKRLLLDRLYGIAPPAWDEAAPKEDLRDAAPVAPPAPKEEKEVPMTAYDMAHELQASARQLMQRIRSAAADARVTPLEHAKVMAACSTVVVSLAKVTGQADPKTALSRNPLFLQIVIEVEAVLKKHNLTDVAKEIAERVEALESAR
;
A
#
# COMPACT_ATOMS: atom_id res chain seq x y z
N MET A 1 -29.96 -9.66 -3.24
CA MET A 1 -28.69 -10.30 -2.87
C MET A 1 -28.86 -10.70 -1.42
N ASP A 2 -29.21 -11.96 -1.17
CA ASP A 2 -29.42 -12.46 0.18
C ASP A 2 -28.14 -12.24 0.98
N TYR A 3 -28.25 -11.42 2.03
CA TYR A 3 -27.18 -11.27 3.01
C TYR A 3 -27.07 -12.60 3.73
N MET A 4 -26.09 -13.43 3.35
CA MET A 4 -25.71 -14.60 4.12
C MET A 4 -25.32 -14.10 5.52
N ASP A 5 -26.08 -14.53 6.52
CA ASP A 5 -25.84 -14.18 7.92
C ASP A 5 -24.41 -14.59 8.27
N ARG A 6 -23.55 -13.60 8.56
CA ARG A 6 -22.16 -13.85 8.92
C ARG A 6 -22.12 -14.62 10.24
N SER A 7 -21.18 -15.56 10.36
CA SER A 7 -20.91 -16.19 11.65
C SER A 7 -20.09 -15.26 12.57
N VAL A 8 -20.11 -15.54 13.87
CA VAL A 8 -19.28 -14.84 14.86
C VAL A 8 -17.80 -14.87 14.46
N GLY A 9 -17.31 -16.02 13.96
CA GLY A 9 -15.94 -16.18 13.48
C GLY A 9 -15.62 -15.32 12.25
N SER A 10 -16.56 -15.17 11.33
CA SER A 10 -16.42 -14.30 10.15
C SER A 10 -16.31 -12.83 10.56
N LEU A 11 -17.14 -12.39 11.51
CA LEU A 11 -17.07 -11.03 12.08
C LEU A 11 -15.79 -10.79 12.87
N ALA A 12 -15.35 -11.77 13.67
CA ALA A 12 -14.09 -11.69 14.40
C ALA A 12 -12.89 -11.56 13.43
N LEU A 13 -12.90 -12.33 12.33
CA LEU A 13 -11.87 -12.24 11.31
C LEU A 13 -11.89 -10.88 10.60
N LEU A 14 -13.06 -10.33 10.30
CA LEU A 14 -13.19 -8.98 9.75
C LEU A 14 -12.64 -7.90 10.72
N ARG A 15 -12.95 -8.03 12.01
CA ARG A 15 -12.50 -7.10 13.06
C ARG A 15 -11.01 -7.19 13.36
N SER A 16 -10.33 -8.25 12.90
CA SER A 16 -8.87 -8.38 13.04
C SER A 16 -8.07 -7.28 12.31
N GLY A 17 -8.70 -6.55 11.38
CA GLY A 17 -8.05 -5.50 10.59
C GLY A 17 -7.08 -6.00 9.52
N LYS A 18 -6.91 -7.32 9.37
CA LYS A 18 -6.03 -7.92 8.37
C LYS A 18 -6.66 -7.88 6.97
N THR A 19 -5.83 -7.64 5.96
CA THR A 19 -6.27 -7.72 4.57
C THR A 19 -6.46 -9.17 4.13
N GLN A 20 -7.35 -9.42 3.17
CA GLN A 20 -7.61 -10.78 2.65
C GLN A 20 -6.34 -11.43 2.08
N THR A 21 -5.43 -10.64 1.50
CA THR A 21 -4.13 -11.11 1.01
C THR A 21 -3.22 -11.55 2.16
N GLN A 22 -3.19 -10.80 3.27
CA GLN A 22 -2.44 -11.20 4.47
C GLN A 22 -3.00 -12.48 5.09
N ILE A 23 -4.33 -12.56 5.25
CA ILE A 23 -5.01 -13.76 5.76
C ILE A 23 -4.70 -14.96 4.87
N GLY A 24 -4.77 -14.80 3.55
CA GLY A 24 -4.42 -15.84 2.59
C GLY A 24 -2.99 -16.33 2.76
N ARG A 25 -2.02 -15.40 2.84
CA ARG A 25 -0.61 -15.72 3.04
C ARG A 25 -0.35 -16.45 4.37
N GLU A 26 -0.90 -15.93 5.47
CA GLU A 26 -0.68 -16.47 6.82
C GLU A 26 -1.36 -17.83 7.01
N CYS A 27 -2.54 -18.01 6.43
CA CYS A 27 -3.28 -19.27 6.49
C CYS A 27 -2.90 -20.25 5.37
N GLY A 28 -2.04 -19.89 4.42
CA GLY A 28 -1.69 -20.72 3.27
C GLY A 28 -2.90 -21.07 2.39
N VAL A 29 -3.73 -20.07 2.06
CA VAL A 29 -4.90 -20.18 1.18
C VAL A 29 -4.93 -19.02 0.17
N SER A 30 -5.73 -19.16 -0.89
CA SER A 30 -5.89 -18.07 -1.86
C SER A 30 -6.61 -16.86 -1.26
N THR A 31 -6.35 -15.67 -1.79
CA THR A 31 -7.06 -14.43 -1.41
C THR A 31 -8.57 -14.57 -1.56
N VAL A 32 -9.04 -15.28 -2.59
CA VAL A 32 -10.46 -15.58 -2.82
C VAL A 32 -11.05 -16.43 -1.69
N THR A 33 -10.30 -17.44 -1.23
CA THR A 33 -10.74 -18.27 -0.10
C THR A 33 -10.84 -17.45 1.19
N ALA A 34 -9.86 -16.59 1.44
CA ALA A 34 -9.90 -15.68 2.58
C ALA A 34 -11.08 -14.68 2.47
N HIS A 35 -11.38 -14.19 1.27
CA HIS A 35 -12.55 -13.35 1.03
C HIS A 35 -13.85 -14.06 1.43
N HIS A 36 -14.06 -15.31 0.99
CA HIS A 36 -15.26 -16.07 1.36
C HIS A 36 -15.41 -16.29 2.87
N TRP A 37 -14.29 -16.41 3.60
CA TRP A 37 -14.32 -16.52 5.06
C TRP A 37 -14.75 -15.21 5.72
N VAL A 38 -14.25 -14.08 5.23
CA VAL A 38 -14.56 -12.74 5.73
C VAL A 38 -16.00 -12.32 5.39
N THR A 39 -16.52 -12.73 4.23
CA THR A 39 -17.91 -12.43 3.84
C THR A 39 -18.93 -13.35 4.49
N GLY A 40 -18.48 -14.51 5.01
CA GLY A 40 -19.36 -15.55 5.55
C GLY A 40 -19.93 -16.49 4.49
N GLU A 41 -19.54 -16.32 3.23
CA GLU A 41 -20.01 -17.15 2.10
C GLU A 41 -19.56 -18.61 2.23
N ARG A 42 -18.37 -18.84 2.79
CA ARG A 42 -17.87 -20.19 3.11
C ARG A 42 -17.17 -20.20 4.45
N LYS A 43 -17.35 -21.30 5.18
CA LYS A 43 -16.63 -21.53 6.44
C LYS A 43 -15.27 -22.20 6.18
N PRO A 44 -14.24 -21.87 6.96
CA PRO A 44 -12.99 -22.63 6.96
C PRO A 44 -13.22 -24.06 7.44
N GLY A 45 -12.49 -25.03 6.88
CA GLY A 45 -12.47 -26.41 7.38
C GLY A 45 -11.66 -26.54 8.68
N ASP A 46 -11.81 -27.66 9.37
CA ASP A 46 -11.33 -27.86 10.76
C ASP A 46 -9.85 -27.55 10.97
N LYS A 47 -8.98 -28.02 10.06
CA LYS A 47 -7.54 -27.72 10.10
C LYS A 47 -7.25 -26.22 10.05
N LYS A 48 -8.05 -25.46 9.29
CA LYS A 48 -7.90 -24.01 9.16
C LYS A 48 -8.53 -23.27 10.34
N ARG A 49 -9.62 -23.78 10.91
CA ARG A 49 -10.20 -23.25 12.15
C ARG A 49 -9.21 -23.26 13.30
N LEU A 50 -8.49 -24.38 13.50
CA LEU A 50 -7.42 -24.47 14.51
C LEU A 50 -6.26 -23.49 14.25
N LEU A 51 -5.95 -23.23 12.98
CA LEU A 51 -4.93 -22.26 12.61
C LEU A 51 -5.40 -20.82 12.88
N LEU A 52 -6.66 -20.51 12.57
CA LEU A 52 -7.28 -19.20 12.81
C LEU A 52 -7.43 -18.91 14.30
N ASP A 53 -7.67 -19.94 15.12
CA ASP A 53 -7.63 -19.84 16.57
C ASP A 53 -6.23 -19.45 17.06
N ARG A 54 -5.19 -20.13 16.59
CA ARG A 54 -3.81 -19.82 16.96
C ARG A 54 -3.36 -18.43 16.49
N LEU A 55 -3.73 -18.02 15.29
CA LEU A 55 -3.24 -16.77 14.69
C LEU A 55 -4.04 -15.54 15.13
N TYR A 56 -5.35 -15.68 15.28
CA TYR A 56 -6.27 -14.56 15.46
C TYR A 56 -7.16 -14.70 16.71
N GLY A 57 -7.01 -15.76 17.50
CA GLY A 57 -7.83 -16.01 18.69
C GLY A 57 -9.28 -16.35 18.38
N ILE A 58 -9.58 -16.82 17.15
CA ILE A 58 -10.94 -17.14 16.74
C ILE A 58 -11.21 -18.61 16.99
N ALA A 59 -11.91 -18.89 18.09
CA ALA A 59 -12.24 -20.26 18.49
C ALA A 59 -12.95 -21.04 17.37
N PRO A 60 -12.65 -22.33 17.15
CA PRO A 60 -13.32 -23.16 16.14
C PRO A 60 -14.86 -23.17 16.16
N PRO A 61 -15.56 -23.17 17.32
CA PRO A 61 -17.02 -23.13 17.34
C PRO A 61 -17.62 -21.79 16.88
N ALA A 62 -16.88 -20.69 16.99
CA ALA A 62 -17.36 -19.36 16.59
C ALA A 62 -17.71 -19.29 15.09
N TRP A 63 -17.14 -20.16 14.27
CA TRP A 63 -17.45 -20.25 12.84
C TRP A 63 -18.84 -20.82 12.55
N ASP A 64 -19.47 -21.50 13.51
CA ASP A 64 -20.80 -22.07 13.38
C ASP A 64 -21.90 -21.29 14.10
N GLU A 65 -21.52 -20.44 15.06
CA GLU A 65 -22.42 -19.53 15.74
C GLU A 65 -22.90 -18.41 14.80
N ALA A 66 -24.22 -18.22 14.70
CA ALA A 66 -24.79 -17.10 13.98
C ALA A 66 -24.45 -15.79 14.70
N ALA A 67 -24.03 -14.77 13.95
CA ALA A 67 -23.85 -13.45 14.55
C ALA A 67 -25.18 -12.93 15.12
N PRO A 68 -25.15 -12.20 16.23
CA PRO A 68 -26.33 -11.49 16.71
C PRO A 68 -26.84 -10.59 15.59
N LYS A 69 -28.11 -10.77 15.22
CA LYS A 69 -28.82 -9.81 14.38
C LYS A 69 -29.09 -8.59 15.24
N GLU A 70 -28.14 -7.66 15.29
CA GLU A 70 -28.43 -6.35 15.84
C GLU A 70 -29.43 -5.69 14.89
N ASP A 71 -30.70 -5.73 15.26
CA ASP A 71 -31.73 -4.85 14.72
C ASP A 71 -31.28 -3.41 14.98
N LEU A 72 -30.66 -2.80 13.98
CA LEU A 72 -30.16 -1.42 13.95
C LEU A 72 -31.27 -0.35 14.13
N ARG A 73 -32.44 -0.71 14.65
CA ARG A 73 -33.61 0.16 14.75
C ARG A 73 -34.02 0.56 16.17
N ASP A 74 -33.59 -0.16 17.22
CA ASP A 74 -34.05 0.13 18.60
C ASP A 74 -32.91 0.37 19.62
N ALA A 75 -31.67 0.54 19.18
CA ALA A 75 -30.63 1.03 20.08
C ALA A 75 -30.87 2.53 20.36
N ALA A 76 -31.55 2.82 21.46
CA ALA A 76 -31.45 4.12 22.13
C ALA A 76 -29.95 4.49 22.22
N PRO A 77 -29.57 5.76 22.01
CA PRO A 77 -28.16 6.15 22.00
C PRO A 77 -27.55 5.76 23.35
N VAL A 78 -26.78 4.67 23.34
CA VAL A 78 -25.96 4.28 24.49
C VAL A 78 -25.02 5.45 24.69
N ALA A 79 -25.15 6.11 25.84
CA ALA A 79 -24.24 7.19 26.22
C ALA A 79 -22.81 6.73 25.91
N PRO A 80 -22.00 7.55 25.21
CA PRO A 80 -20.66 7.15 24.81
C PRO A 80 -19.95 6.58 26.04
N PRO A 81 -19.38 5.35 25.96
CA PRO A 81 -18.62 4.83 27.06
C PRO A 81 -17.56 5.87 27.43
N ALA A 82 -17.45 6.18 28.72
CA ALA A 82 -16.43 7.08 29.24
C ALA A 82 -15.11 6.78 28.52
N PRO A 83 -14.38 7.81 28.02
CA PRO A 83 -13.21 7.61 27.19
C PRO A 83 -12.25 6.71 27.96
N LYS A 84 -12.22 5.43 27.57
CA LYS A 84 -11.16 4.52 27.97
C LYS A 84 -9.94 5.15 27.35
N GLU A 85 -8.99 5.57 28.19
CA GLU A 85 -7.68 6.06 27.76
C GLU A 85 -7.24 5.23 26.57
N GLU A 86 -7.31 5.83 25.38
CA GLU A 86 -6.74 5.27 24.18
C GLU A 86 -5.26 5.19 24.50
N LYS A 87 -4.82 4.00 24.92
CA LYS A 87 -3.39 3.70 24.90
C LYS A 87 -2.97 3.93 23.47
N GLU A 88 -2.29 5.04 23.23
CA GLU A 88 -1.63 5.36 21.97
C GLU A 88 -0.86 4.11 21.57
N VAL A 89 -1.42 3.35 20.64
CA VAL A 89 -0.70 2.22 20.07
C VAL A 89 0.42 2.86 19.29
N PRO A 90 1.69 2.66 19.67
CA PRO A 90 2.79 3.30 18.97
C PRO A 90 2.70 2.89 17.50
N MET A 91 2.56 3.87 16.61
CA MET A 91 2.54 3.63 15.17
C MET A 91 3.71 2.73 14.84
N THR A 92 3.43 1.61 14.19
CA THR A 92 4.51 0.74 13.74
C THR A 92 5.21 1.42 12.57
N ALA A 93 6.47 1.05 12.31
CA ALA A 93 7.18 1.51 11.11
C ALA A 93 6.41 1.22 9.81
N TYR A 94 5.57 0.20 9.81
CA TYR A 94 4.70 -0.15 8.70
C TYR A 94 3.53 0.83 8.54
N ASP A 95 2.91 1.25 9.64
CA ASP A 95 1.82 2.24 9.61
C ASP A 95 2.33 3.60 9.11
N MET A 96 3.49 4.02 9.60
CA MET A 96 4.16 5.24 9.11
C MET A 96 4.51 5.15 7.62
N ALA A 97 4.98 3.98 7.16
CA ALA A 97 5.28 3.78 5.75
C ALA A 97 4.02 3.86 4.88
N HIS A 98 2.90 3.31 5.34
CA HIS A 98 1.63 3.32 4.62
C HIS A 98 1.02 4.73 4.56
N GLU A 99 1.09 5.49 5.65
CA GLU A 99 0.64 6.88 5.69
C GLU A 99 1.48 7.79 4.78
N LEU A 100 2.80 7.60 4.80
CA LEU A 100 3.71 8.35 3.93
C LEU A 100 3.48 8.00 2.45
N GLN A 101 3.17 6.73 2.14
CA GLN A 101 2.78 6.31 0.79
C GLN A 101 1.47 6.96 0.34
N ALA A 102 0.46 7.02 1.20
CA ALA A 102 -0.80 7.69 0.91
C ALA A 102 -0.59 9.19 0.65
N SER A 103 0.21 9.84 1.50
CA SER A 103 0.58 11.25 1.36
C SER A 103 1.32 11.54 0.06
N ALA A 104 2.31 10.69 -0.30
CA ALA A 104 3.05 10.83 -1.55
C ALA A 104 2.16 10.66 -2.78
N ARG A 105 1.20 9.72 -2.77
CA ARG A 105 0.21 9.55 -3.84
C ARG A 105 -0.70 10.77 -3.98
N GLN A 106 -1.18 11.30 -2.86
CA GLN A 106 -2.02 12.49 -2.85
C GLN A 106 -1.27 13.70 -3.40
N LEU A 107 0.00 13.90 -3.01
CA LEU A 107 0.85 14.94 -3.58
C LEU A 107 1.02 14.77 -5.09
N MET A 108 1.35 13.57 -5.57
CA MET A 108 1.44 13.31 -7.01
C MET A 108 0.13 13.59 -7.75
N GLN A 109 -1.02 13.27 -7.16
CA GLN A 109 -2.32 13.55 -7.75
C GLN A 109 -2.62 15.06 -7.80
N ARG A 110 -2.24 15.80 -6.75
CA ARG A 110 -2.32 17.27 -6.72
C ARG A 110 -1.42 17.92 -7.76
N ILE A 111 -0.22 17.40 -7.96
CA ILE A 111 0.71 17.88 -8.99
C ILE A 111 0.13 17.62 -10.38
N ARG A 112 -0.39 16.42 -10.65
CA ARG A 112 -1.00 16.09 -11.95
C ARG A 112 -2.24 16.93 -12.25
N SER A 113 -3.06 17.21 -11.25
CA SER A 113 -4.21 18.10 -11.41
C SER A 113 -3.79 19.56 -11.59
N ALA A 114 -2.76 20.01 -10.86
CA ALA A 114 -2.19 21.35 -11.02
C ALA A 114 -1.37 21.52 -12.31
N ALA A 115 -0.92 20.44 -12.95
CA ALA A 115 -0.31 20.51 -14.29
C ALA A 115 -1.33 20.93 -15.37
N ALA A 116 -2.63 20.84 -15.09
CA ALA A 116 -3.67 21.45 -15.92
C ALA A 116 -3.80 22.96 -15.69
N ASP A 117 -3.27 23.49 -14.58
CA ASP A 117 -3.20 24.92 -14.31
C ASP A 117 -1.94 25.51 -14.98
N ALA A 118 -2.13 26.47 -15.88
CA ALA A 118 -1.06 27.15 -16.63
C ALA A 118 -0.04 27.92 -15.76
N ARG A 119 -0.19 27.92 -14.43
CA ARG A 119 0.65 28.65 -13.48
C ARG A 119 1.80 27.82 -12.91
N VAL A 120 1.75 26.50 -13.04
CA VAL A 120 2.83 25.63 -12.55
C VAL A 120 3.90 25.53 -13.62
N THR A 121 5.10 26.02 -13.32
CA THR A 121 6.22 25.95 -14.26
C THR A 121 6.75 24.51 -14.36
N PRO A 122 7.28 24.09 -15.52
CA PRO A 122 7.91 22.77 -15.67
C PRO A 122 9.02 22.50 -14.65
N LEU A 123 9.73 23.55 -14.21
CA LEU A 123 10.79 23.46 -13.22
C LEU A 123 10.26 23.14 -11.82
N GLU A 124 9.14 23.77 -11.41
CA GLU A 124 8.48 23.46 -10.14
C GLU A 124 7.96 22.02 -10.14
N HIS A 125 7.35 21.59 -11.25
CA HIS A 125 6.93 20.21 -11.42
C HIS A 125 8.09 19.22 -11.24
N ALA A 126 9.25 19.49 -11.86
CA ALA A 126 10.44 18.66 -11.71
C ALA A 126 10.97 18.61 -10.27
N LYS A 127 11.00 19.75 -9.56
CA LYS A 127 11.44 19.82 -8.16
C LYS A 127 10.55 18.98 -7.24
N VAL A 128 9.23 19.05 -7.40
CA VAL A 128 8.32 18.27 -6.55
C VAL A 128 8.42 16.78 -6.88
N MET A 129 8.53 16.41 -8.16
CA MET A 129 8.75 15.02 -8.56
C MET A 129 10.05 14.44 -7.98
N ALA A 130 11.13 15.22 -7.95
CA ALA A 130 12.39 14.81 -7.33
C ALA A 130 12.21 14.55 -5.81
N ALA A 131 11.51 15.44 -5.10
CA ALA A 131 11.20 15.25 -3.68
C ALA A 131 10.36 13.99 -3.44
N CYS A 132 9.33 13.73 -4.26
CA CYS A 132 8.53 12.51 -4.18
C CYS A 132 9.35 11.25 -4.44
N SER A 133 10.30 11.29 -5.38
CA SER A 133 11.19 10.16 -5.67
C SER A 133 12.04 9.77 -4.45
N THR A 134 12.60 10.75 -3.73
CA THR A 134 13.35 10.50 -2.48
C THR A 134 12.49 9.81 -1.43
N VAL A 135 11.23 10.24 -1.26
CA VAL A 135 10.29 9.62 -0.32
C VAL A 135 10.00 8.16 -0.70
N VAL A 136 9.77 7.88 -1.99
CA VAL A 136 9.53 6.51 -2.49
C VAL A 136 10.74 5.61 -2.26
N VAL A 137 11.96 6.12 -2.47
CA VAL A 137 13.19 5.37 -2.22
C VAL A 137 13.34 5.03 -0.74
N SER A 138 13.08 6.00 0.14
CA SER A 138 13.10 5.78 1.59
C SER A 138 12.06 4.74 2.02
N LEU A 139 10.86 4.78 1.44
CA LEU A 139 9.82 3.78 1.69
C LEU A 139 10.21 2.38 1.25
N ALA A 140 10.79 2.24 0.05
CA ALA A 140 11.24 0.95 -0.45
C ALA A 140 12.28 0.31 0.49
N LYS A 141 13.22 1.12 1.01
CA LYS A 141 14.21 0.66 1.99
C LYS A 141 13.58 0.16 3.30
N VAL A 142 12.63 0.92 3.86
CA VAL A 142 11.98 0.59 5.13
C VAL A 142 11.05 -0.63 4.99
N THR A 143 10.42 -0.80 3.83
CA THR A 143 9.48 -1.89 3.56
C THR A 143 10.13 -3.16 3.01
N GLY A 144 11.44 -3.13 2.74
CA GLY A 144 12.17 -4.25 2.14
C GLY A 144 11.74 -4.57 0.69
N GLN A 145 11.05 -3.64 0.02
CA GLN A 145 10.75 -3.79 -1.40
C GLN A 145 12.03 -3.58 -2.22
N ALA A 146 12.15 -4.32 -3.33
CA ALA A 146 13.32 -4.31 -4.20
C ALA A 146 13.78 -2.89 -4.54
N ASP A 147 15.10 -2.70 -4.64
CA ASP A 147 15.73 -1.40 -4.90
C ASP A 147 15.00 -0.69 -6.06
N PRO A 148 14.41 0.50 -5.82
CA PRO A 148 13.70 1.26 -6.84
C PRO A 148 14.54 1.48 -8.09
N LYS A 149 15.88 1.54 -7.96
CA LYS A 149 16.80 1.63 -9.10
C LYS A 149 16.69 0.41 -10.01
N THR A 150 16.65 -0.79 -9.43
CA THR A 150 16.49 -2.06 -10.17
C THR A 150 15.10 -2.20 -10.78
N ALA A 151 14.06 -1.69 -10.11
CA ALA A 151 12.71 -1.67 -10.66
C ALA A 151 12.59 -0.68 -11.83
N LEU A 152 13.21 0.50 -11.72
CA LEU A 152 13.20 1.53 -12.76
C LEU A 152 13.98 1.08 -14.01
N SER A 153 15.15 0.44 -13.82
CA SER A 153 15.96 -0.08 -14.93
C SER A 153 15.29 -1.25 -15.68
N ARG A 154 14.32 -1.91 -15.06
CA ARG A 154 13.49 -2.95 -15.68
C ARG A 154 12.20 -2.40 -16.30
N ASN A 155 11.90 -1.11 -16.15
CA ASN A 155 10.69 -0.52 -16.69
C ASN A 155 10.83 -0.28 -18.21
N PRO A 156 9.97 -0.87 -19.06
CA PRO A 156 10.06 -0.72 -20.51
C PRO A 156 9.98 0.73 -20.99
N LEU A 157 9.18 1.58 -20.32
CA LEU A 157 9.05 2.99 -20.66
C LEU A 157 10.33 3.77 -20.35
N PHE A 158 11.02 3.44 -19.26
CA PHE A 158 12.28 4.09 -18.91
C PHE A 158 13.36 3.75 -19.96
N LEU A 159 13.46 2.48 -20.36
CA LEU A 159 14.37 2.05 -21.43
C LEU A 159 14.06 2.78 -22.75
N GLN A 160 12.78 2.95 -23.08
CA GLN A 160 12.38 3.69 -24.28
C GLN A 160 12.78 5.16 -24.23
N ILE A 161 12.61 5.84 -23.08
CA ILE A 161 13.05 7.22 -22.90
C ILE A 161 14.57 7.34 -23.07
N VAL A 162 15.35 6.41 -22.50
CA VAL A 162 16.81 6.40 -22.65
C VAL A 162 17.21 6.29 -24.12
N ILE A 163 16.56 5.38 -24.86
CA ILE A 163 16.81 5.19 -26.30
C ILE A 163 16.50 6.48 -27.09
N GLU A 164 15.37 7.13 -26.82
CA GLU A 164 14.97 8.37 -27.51
C GLU A 164 15.92 9.54 -27.18
N VAL A 165 16.33 9.68 -25.92
CA VAL A 165 17.32 10.68 -25.51
C VAL A 165 18.66 10.44 -26.21
N GLU A 166 19.11 9.19 -26.25
CA GLU A 166 20.34 8.82 -26.96
C GLU A 166 20.25 9.11 -28.47
N ALA A 167 19.10 8.84 -29.10
CA ALA A 167 18.86 9.14 -30.50
C ALA A 167 18.91 10.66 -30.79
N VAL A 168 18.31 11.48 -29.92
CA VAL A 168 18.35 12.94 -30.03
C VAL A 168 19.78 13.48 -29.85
N LEU A 169 20.51 12.98 -28.86
CA LEU A 169 21.90 13.39 -28.62
C LEU A 169 22.81 13.05 -29.81
N LYS A 170 22.65 11.84 -30.38
CA LYS A 170 23.35 11.41 -31.61
C LYS A 170 22.98 12.28 -32.82
N LYS A 171 21.70 12.59 -33.00
CA LYS A 171 21.20 13.38 -34.14
C LYS A 171 21.79 14.80 -34.18
N HIS A 172 22.04 15.39 -33.02
CA HIS A 172 22.53 16.77 -32.92
C HIS A 172 24.05 16.88 -32.75
N ASN A 173 24.82 15.78 -32.85
CA ASN A 173 26.26 15.74 -32.55
C ASN A 173 26.61 16.37 -31.18
N LEU A 174 25.69 16.27 -30.21
CA LEU A 174 25.86 16.80 -28.85
C LEU A 174 26.69 15.84 -27.98
N THR A 175 27.66 15.18 -28.59
CA THR A 175 28.57 14.23 -27.94
C THR A 175 29.32 14.89 -26.79
N ASP A 176 29.63 16.18 -26.93
CA ASP A 176 30.27 16.99 -25.89
C ASP A 176 29.34 17.26 -24.71
N VAL A 177 28.03 17.46 -24.93
CA VAL A 177 27.04 17.66 -23.86
C VAL A 177 26.78 16.36 -23.10
N ALA A 178 26.70 15.24 -23.80
CA ALA A 178 26.58 13.93 -23.17
C ALA A 178 27.80 13.60 -22.30
N LYS A 179 29.00 13.95 -22.79
CA LYS A 179 30.27 13.81 -22.05
C LYS A 179 30.32 14.72 -20.82
N GLU A 180 29.94 15.99 -20.94
CA GLU A 180 29.91 16.93 -19.81
C GLU A 180 28.90 16.49 -18.73
N ILE A 181 27.74 15.95 -19.12
CA ILE A 181 26.78 15.39 -18.17
C ILE A 181 27.37 14.16 -17.47
N ALA A 182 28.02 13.25 -18.20
CA ALA A 182 28.65 12.06 -17.62
C ALA A 182 29.76 12.43 -16.62
N GLU A 183 30.65 13.35 -16.98
CA GLU A 183 31.72 13.84 -16.11
C GLU A 183 31.16 14.50 -14.84
N ARG A 184 30.07 15.28 -14.95
CA ARG A 184 29.41 15.89 -13.78
C ARG A 184 28.73 14.86 -12.87
N VAL A 185 28.17 13.80 -13.43
CA VAL A 185 27.56 12.71 -12.64
C VAL A 185 28.64 11.95 -11.88
N GLU A 186 29.74 11.60 -12.53
CA GLU A 186 30.86 10.87 -11.93
C GLU A 186 31.56 11.68 -10.82
N ALA A 187 31.67 13.00 -11.00
CA ALA A 187 32.17 13.91 -9.97
C ALA A 187 31.25 13.96 -8.72
N LEU A 188 29.93 13.88 -8.91
CA LEU A 188 28.96 13.85 -7.80
C LEU A 188 28.95 12.51 -7.06
N GLU A 189 29.21 11.40 -7.75
CA GLU A 189 29.33 10.08 -7.12
C GLU A 189 30.62 9.94 -6.32
N SER A 190 31.72 10.53 -6.78
CA SER A 190 33.02 10.52 -6.09
C SER A 190 33.07 11.44 -4.86
N ALA A 191 32.16 12.40 -4.76
CA ALA A 191 32.06 13.34 -3.65
C ALA A 191 31.20 12.82 -2.46
N ARG A 192 30.79 11.55 -2.51
CA ARG A 192 29.93 10.89 -1.52
C ARG A 192 30.69 9.83 -0.74
#